data_AF-A0AAV9SBZ2-F1
#
_entry.id   AF-A0AAV9SBZ2-F1
#
_cell.length_a   1.000
_cell.length_b   1.000
_cell.length_c   1.000
_cell.angle_alpha   90.00
_cell.angle_beta   90.00
_cell.angle_gamma   90.00
#
_symmetry.space_group_name_H-M   'P 1'
#
loop_
_entity.id
_entity.type
_entity.pdbx_description
1 polymer ?
#
loop_
_entity_poly.entity_id
_entity_poly.type
_entity_poly.pdbx_seq_one_letter_code
_entity_poly.pdbx_strand_id
1 'polypeptide(L)'
;MEFLGESAEELIKDYMNVSGEEAKGDQVEQVMKICVFHVREGDEGLSHAEVSIVIEGTEVLHSCPSVAKASLLLIGIIYALNLSYPSKLKFTFEVFLKLFLELDVLKLSPKVQSLRKKLQCN
;
A
#
# COMPACT_ATOMS: atom_id res chain seq x y z
N MET A 1 -9.20 6.52 -11.77
CA MET A 1 -10.60 6.34 -11.31
C MET A 1 -10.54 5.61 -9.98
N GLU A 2 -10.91 6.27 -8.87
CA GLU A 2 -10.85 5.68 -7.53
C GLU A 2 -12.13 4.90 -7.24
N PHE A 3 -12.05 3.58 -7.20
CA PHE A 3 -13.23 2.71 -7.05
C PHE A 3 -13.95 2.90 -5.70
N LEU A 4 -13.18 3.10 -4.62
CA LEU A 4 -13.71 3.22 -3.26
C LEU A 4 -13.93 4.69 -2.84
N GLY A 5 -13.55 5.64 -3.70
CA GLY A 5 -13.45 7.06 -3.36
C GLY A 5 -12.36 7.34 -2.33
N GLU A 6 -11.31 6.52 -2.34
CA GLU A 6 -10.11 6.66 -1.52
C GLU A 6 -8.92 6.75 -2.47
N SER A 7 -8.00 7.68 -2.19
CA SER A 7 -6.82 7.89 -3.02
C SER A 7 -5.76 6.84 -2.74
N ALA A 8 -5.24 6.24 -3.82
CA ALA A 8 -4.11 5.33 -3.74
C ALA A 8 -2.86 6.02 -3.19
N GLU A 9 -2.71 7.33 -3.42
CA GLU A 9 -1.59 8.14 -2.94
C GLU A 9 -1.57 8.27 -1.42
N GLU A 10 -2.69 8.03 -0.74
CA GLU A 10 -2.73 7.97 0.72
C GLU A 10 -1.95 6.78 1.27
N LEU A 11 -1.76 5.72 0.47
CA LEU A 11 -0.96 4.54 0.85
C LEU A 11 0.35 4.43 0.07
N ILE A 12 0.33 4.69 -1.24
CA ILE A 12 1.45 4.44 -2.14
C ILE A 12 2.11 5.76 -2.50
N LYS A 13 3.44 5.80 -2.47
CA LYS A 13 4.21 6.97 -2.89
C LYS A 13 5.28 6.56 -3.89
N ASP A 14 5.19 7.08 -5.10
CA ASP A 14 6.16 6.84 -6.16
C ASP A 14 7.29 7.87 -6.13
N TYR A 15 8.52 7.40 -6.26
CA TYR A 15 9.73 8.19 -6.39
C TYR A 15 10.38 7.88 -7.74
N MET A 16 10.65 8.93 -8.53
CA MET A 16 11.18 8.81 -9.89
C MET A 16 12.60 9.36 -9.92
N ASN A 17 13.60 8.50 -10.12
CA ASN A 17 15.01 8.89 -10.15
C ASN A 17 15.49 9.67 -8.91
N VAL A 18 14.88 9.42 -7.75
CA VAL A 18 15.23 10.06 -6.48
C VAL A 18 16.22 9.17 -5.75
N SER A 19 17.28 9.75 -5.19
CA SER A 19 18.24 8.99 -4.38
C SER A 19 17.63 8.60 -3.02
N GLY A 20 18.14 7.54 -2.38
CA GLY A 20 17.67 7.12 -1.06
C GLY A 20 17.82 8.20 0.02
N GLU A 21 18.77 9.12 -0.11
CA GLU A 21 18.95 10.24 0.83
C GLU A 21 17.91 11.35 0.63
N GLU A 22 17.59 11.67 -0.63
CA GLU A 22 16.54 12.63 -0.97
C GLU A 22 15.16 12.13 -0.52
N ALA A 23 14.90 10.83 -0.68
CA ALA A 23 13.65 10.22 -0.26
C ALA A 23 13.50 10.17 1.27
N LYS A 24 14.60 10.00 2.02
CA LYS A 24 14.57 9.94 3.49
C LYS A 24 14.02 11.22 4.11
N GLY A 25 14.34 12.39 3.56
CA GLY A 25 13.81 13.66 4.06
C GLY A 25 12.29 13.74 3.98
N ASP A 26 11.71 13.27 2.87
CA ASP A 26 10.26 13.25 2.65
C ASP A 26 9.55 12.14 3.45
N GLN A 27 10.25 11.02 3.70
CA GLN A 27 9.73 9.91 4.49
C GLN A 27 9.44 10.28 5.94
N VAL A 28 10.19 11.21 6.56
CA VAL A 28 10.04 11.60 7.98
C VAL A 28 8.62 12.03 8.33
N GLU A 29 7.90 12.67 7.39
CA GLU A 29 6.53 13.14 7.61
C GLU A 29 5.46 12.06 7.35
N GLN A 30 5.86 10.89 6.86
CA GLN A 30 4.94 9.83 6.45
C GLN A 30 4.55 8.94 7.64
N VAL A 31 3.24 8.84 7.90
CA VAL A 31 2.72 7.97 8.97
C VAL A 31 2.75 6.49 8.55
N MET A 32 2.26 6.18 7.35
CA MET A 32 2.20 4.81 6.83
C MET A 32 2.15 4.83 5.30
N LYS A 33 3.22 4.38 4.66
CA LYS A 33 3.36 4.39 3.19
C LYS A 33 4.01 3.12 2.66
N ILE A 34 3.63 2.76 1.44
CA ILE A 34 4.36 1.86 0.55
C ILE A 34 5.09 2.76 -0.45
N CYS A 35 6.41 2.82 -0.35
CA CYS A 35 7.23 3.62 -1.24
C CYS A 35 7.65 2.76 -2.44
N VAL A 36 7.55 3.31 -3.65
CA VAL A 36 7.95 2.65 -4.90
C VAL A 36 9.01 3.52 -5.56
N PHE A 37 10.23 3.02 -5.64
CA PHE A 37 11.37 3.70 -6.23
C PHE A 37 11.59 3.17 -7.63
N HIS A 38 11.34 4.00 -8.62
CA HIS A 38 11.63 3.69 -10.01
C HIS A 38 13.06 4.12 -10.30
N VAL A 39 13.94 3.14 -10.39
CA VAL A 39 15.34 3.33 -10.77
C VAL A 39 15.48 3.06 -12.25
N ARG A 40 16.01 4.04 -12.97
CA ARG A 40 16.27 3.94 -14.40
C ARG A 40 17.75 3.63 -14.59
N GLU A 41 18.07 2.41 -15.01
CA GLU A 41 19.46 2.02 -15.27
C GLU A 41 19.83 2.28 -16.74
N GLY A 42 20.71 3.27 -16.96
CA GLY A 42 21.33 3.54 -18.25
C GLY A 42 20.38 3.97 -19.39
N ASP A 43 20.91 3.93 -20.61
CA ASP A 43 20.22 4.34 -21.86
C ASP A 43 19.34 3.22 -22.45
N GLU A 44 19.47 1.99 -21.92
CA GLU A 44 18.77 0.78 -22.42
C GLU A 44 17.36 0.59 -21.84
N GLY A 45 16.92 1.48 -20.94
CA GLY A 45 15.50 1.63 -20.59
C GLY A 45 14.90 0.54 -19.70
N LEU A 46 15.71 -0.32 -19.08
CA LEU A 46 15.23 -1.26 -18.06
C LEU A 46 14.95 -0.48 -16.76
N SER A 47 13.68 -0.29 -16.43
CA SER A 47 13.25 0.29 -15.16
C SER A 47 13.00 -0.81 -14.14
N HIS A 48 13.76 -0.80 -13.04
CA HIS A 48 13.46 -1.63 -11.87
C HIS A 48 12.73 -0.80 -10.82
N ALA A 49 11.70 -1.39 -10.19
CA ALA A 49 10.95 -0.77 -9.13
C ALA A 49 11.30 -1.44 -7.80
N GLU A 50 11.95 -0.72 -6.89
CA GLU A 50 12.14 -1.16 -5.52
C GLU A 50 10.95 -0.73 -4.67
N VAL A 51 10.43 -1.64 -3.84
CA VAL A 51 9.26 -1.35 -3.01
C VAL A 51 9.64 -1.47 -1.54
N SER A 52 9.32 -0.47 -0.73
CA SER A 52 9.55 -0.48 0.71
C SER A 52 8.30 -0.05 1.49
N ILE A 53 8.28 -0.37 2.78
CA ILE A 53 7.22 0.00 3.72
C ILE A 53 7.83 0.97 4.73
N VAL A 54 7.22 2.13 4.86
CA VAL A 54 7.60 3.18 5.82
C VAL A 54 6.46 3.38 6.81
N ILE A 55 6.79 3.37 8.10
CA ILE A 55 5.87 3.65 9.20
C ILE A 55 6.53 4.69 10.10
N GLU A 56 5.82 5.79 10.37
CA GLU A 56 6.30 6.92 11.18
C GLU A 56 7.72 7.39 10.77
N GLY A 57 7.90 7.55 9.46
CA GLY A 57 9.16 7.94 8.84
C GLY A 57 10.31 6.95 8.94
N THR A 58 10.06 5.74 9.45
CA THR A 58 11.04 4.66 9.52
C THR A 58 10.74 3.61 8.46
N GLU A 59 11.73 3.28 7.63
CA GLU A 59 11.64 2.12 6.75
C GLU A 59 11.63 0.83 7.60
N VAL A 60 10.50 0.15 7.64
CA VAL A 60 10.30 -1.09 8.40
C VAL A 60 10.56 -2.34 7.56
N LEU A 61 10.44 -2.24 6.24
CA LEU A 61 10.74 -3.32 5.31
C LEU A 61 11.20 -2.76 3.97
N HIS A 62 12.28 -3.30 3.41
CA HIS A 62 12.83 -2.88 2.11
C HIS A 62 12.74 -4.02 1.08
N SER A 63 12.93 -3.68 -0.20
CA SER A 63 13.04 -4.63 -1.32
C SER A 63 11.89 -5.64 -1.39
N CYS A 64 10.67 -5.19 -1.13
CA CYS A 64 9.47 -6.00 -1.30
C CYS A 64 9.30 -6.40 -2.78
N PRO A 65 8.93 -7.65 -3.10
CA PRO A 65 8.93 -8.10 -4.49
C PRO A 65 7.83 -7.47 -5.37
N SER A 66 6.82 -6.85 -4.76
CA SER A 66 5.78 -6.08 -5.46
C SER A 66 4.97 -5.26 -4.47
N VAL A 67 4.25 -4.26 -4.98
CA VAL A 67 3.27 -3.48 -4.19
C VAL A 67 2.23 -4.40 -3.55
N ALA A 68 1.74 -5.42 -4.26
CA ALA A 68 0.76 -6.35 -3.71
C ALA A 68 1.30 -7.13 -2.49
N LYS A 69 2.56 -7.59 -2.56
CA LYS A 69 3.20 -8.25 -1.41
C LYS A 69 3.48 -7.29 -0.27
N ALA A 70 3.92 -6.07 -0.58
CA ALA A 70 4.11 -5.01 0.42
C ALA A 70 2.80 -4.69 1.15
N SER A 71 1.68 -4.58 0.44
CA SER A 71 0.35 -4.37 1.04
C SER A 71 -0.03 -5.48 2.00
N LEU A 72 0.17 -6.75 1.60
CA LEU A 72 -0.11 -7.91 2.45
C LEU A 72 0.75 -7.90 3.72
N LEU A 73 2.05 -7.64 3.57
CA LEU A 73 2.99 -7.57 4.70
C LEU A 73 2.64 -6.41 5.64
N LEU A 74 2.28 -5.24 5.10
CA LEU A 74 1.85 -4.09 5.88
C LEU A 74 0.62 -4.44 6.74
N ILE A 75 -0.37 -5.13 6.18
CA ILE A 75 -1.55 -5.58 6.95
C ILE A 75 -1.13 -6.50 8.10
N GLY A 76 -0.21 -7.43 7.82
CA GLY A 76 0.38 -8.30 8.84
C GLY A 76 1.08 -7.53 9.95
N ILE A 77 1.88 -6.49 9.60
CA ILE A 77 2.58 -5.62 10.55
C ILE A 77 1.58 -4.85 11.41
N ILE A 78 0.57 -4.21 10.79
CA ILE A 78 -0.49 -3.48 11.50
C ILE A 78 -1.17 -4.40 12.51
N TYR A 79 -1.50 -5.63 12.09
CA TYR A 79 -2.14 -6.60 12.96
C TYR A 79 -1.22 -7.07 14.10
N ALA A 80 0.01 -7.47 13.80
CA ALA A 80 0.97 -7.98 14.78
C ALA A 80 1.36 -6.94 15.84
N LEU A 81 1.43 -5.66 15.44
CA LEU A 81 1.79 -4.54 16.31
C LEU A 81 0.56 -3.79 16.87
N ASN A 82 -0.66 -4.26 16.58
CA ASN A 82 -1.92 -3.64 16.99
C ASN A 82 -1.99 -2.13 16.66
N LEU A 83 -1.53 -1.75 15.46
CA LEU A 83 -1.55 -0.37 14.99
C LEU A 83 -2.96 0.02 14.51
N SER A 84 -3.25 1.31 14.52
CA SER A 84 -4.48 1.83 13.94
C SER A 84 -4.38 1.89 12.42
N TYR A 85 -5.45 1.48 11.72
CA TYR A 85 -5.52 1.66 10.27
C TYR A 85 -5.64 3.15 9.91
N PRO A 86 -5.00 3.60 8.82
CA PRO A 86 -5.22 4.92 8.25
C PRO A 86 -6.71 5.18 7.98
N SER A 87 -7.29 6.18 8.64
CA SER A 87 -8.73 6.48 8.59
C SER A 87 -9.23 6.87 7.19
N LYS A 88 -8.35 7.44 6.37
CA LYS A 88 -8.61 7.81 4.97
C LYS A 88 -8.70 6.62 4.01
N LEU A 89 -8.31 5.42 4.46
CA LEU A 89 -8.24 4.18 3.68
C LEU A 89 -9.14 3.08 4.26
N LYS A 90 -10.19 3.49 5.00
CA LYS A 90 -11.09 2.58 5.71
C LYS A 90 -11.64 1.46 4.82
N PHE A 91 -12.10 1.78 3.62
CA PHE A 91 -12.68 0.81 2.69
C PHE A 91 -11.60 -0.08 2.07
N THR A 92 -10.42 0.46 1.80
CA THR A 92 -9.27 -0.29 1.31
C THR A 92 -8.86 -1.37 2.32
N PHE A 93 -8.69 -1.02 3.59
CA PHE A 93 -8.39 -2.01 4.64
C PHE A 93 -9.56 -2.97 4.90
N GLU A 94 -10.81 -2.52 4.76
CA GLU A 94 -11.97 -3.41 4.82
C GLU A 94 -11.91 -4.48 3.71
N VAL A 95 -11.53 -4.12 2.48
CA VAL A 95 -11.33 -5.09 1.39
C VAL A 95 -10.23 -6.07 1.76
N PHE A 96 -9.07 -5.58 2.17
CA PHE A 96 -7.93 -6.44 2.50
C PHE A 96 -8.26 -7.46 3.59
N LEU A 97 -8.86 -7.01 4.70
CA LEU A 97 -9.14 -7.87 5.84
C LEU A 97 -10.32 -8.81 5.59
N LYS A 98 -11.42 -8.30 5.02
CA LYS A 98 -12.68 -9.06 4.92
C LYS A 98 -12.85 -9.80 3.61
N LEU A 99 -12.31 -9.27 2.51
CA LEU A 99 -12.45 -9.88 1.19
C LEU A 99 -11.27 -10.79 0.85
N PHE A 100 -10.04 -10.39 1.17
CA PHE A 100 -8.85 -11.17 0.80
C PHE A 100 -8.35 -12.10 1.92
N LEU A 101 -8.38 -11.65 3.17
CA LEU A 101 -7.90 -12.45 4.30
C LEU A 101 -9.02 -13.21 5.03
N GLU A 102 -10.28 -12.95 4.68
CA GLU A 102 -11.47 -13.56 5.28
C GLU A 102 -11.48 -13.49 6.84
N LEU A 103 -10.82 -12.49 7.42
CA LEU A 103 -10.58 -12.38 8.86
C LEU A 103 -11.82 -11.97 9.66
N ASP A 104 -12.92 -11.62 8.99
CA ASP A 104 -14.11 -11.10 9.65
C ASP A 104 -15.39 -11.55 8.96
N VAL A 105 -16.24 -12.25 9.72
CA VAL A 105 -17.57 -12.77 9.30
C VAL A 105 -18.63 -11.64 9.30
N LEU A 106 -18.23 -10.40 9.58
CA LEU A 106 -19.12 -9.24 9.61
C LEU A 106 -19.52 -8.73 8.21
N LYS A 107 -20.70 -8.12 8.16
CA LYS A 107 -21.33 -7.59 6.93
C LYS A 107 -20.40 -6.57 6.24
N LEU A 108 -20.05 -6.83 4.99
CA LEU A 108 -19.30 -5.90 4.13
C LEU A 108 -20.08 -4.58 3.95
N SER A 109 -19.39 -3.45 3.91
CA SER A 109 -20.00 -2.17 3.58
C SER A 109 -20.58 -2.18 2.14
N PRO A 110 -21.62 -1.37 1.84
CA PRO A 110 -22.23 -1.37 0.51
C PRO A 110 -21.24 -1.11 -0.64
N LYS A 111 -20.22 -0.28 -0.40
CA LYS A 111 -19.13 -0.02 -1.37
C LYS A 111 -18.31 -1.29 -1.64
N VAL A 112 -17.91 -2.00 -0.59
CA VAL A 112 -17.12 -3.24 -0.72
C VAL A 112 -17.96 -4.38 -1.29
N GLN A 113 -19.26 -4.44 -0.98
CA GLN A 113 -20.17 -5.39 -1.63
C GLN A 113 -20.27 -5.15 -3.14
N SER A 114 -20.31 -3.89 -3.58
CA SER A 114 -20.29 -3.54 -5.01
C SER A 114 -18.98 -3.99 -5.68
N LEU A 115 -17.84 -3.79 -5.01
CA LEU A 115 -16.54 -4.28 -5.49
C LEU A 115 -16.55 -5.81 -5.63
N ARG A 116 -16.97 -6.52 -4.58
CA ARG A 116 -17.05 -7.98 -4.57
C ARG A 116 -17.88 -8.52 -5.73
N LYS A 117 -19.05 -7.95 -5.98
CA LYS A 117 -19.91 -8.36 -7.11
C LYS A 117 -19.19 -8.22 -8.45
N LYS A 118 -18.45 -7.12 -8.65
CA LYS A 118 -17.67 -6.90 -9.87
C LYS A 118 -16.49 -7.87 -10.01
N LEU A 119 -15.85 -8.27 -8.92
CA LEU A 119 -14.77 -9.26 -8.93
C LEU A 119 -15.28 -10.70 -9.17
N GLN A 120 -16.56 -10.97 -8.89
CA GLN A 120 -17.17 -12.30 -9.02
C GLN A 120 -17.94 -12.50 -10.33
N CYS A 121 -18.32 -11.43 -11.02
CA CYS A 121 -18.89 -11.50 -12.37
C CYS A 121 -17.76 -11.59 -13.40
N ASN A 122 -17.42 -12.83 -13.80
CA ASN A 122 -16.76 -13.13 -15.07
C ASN A 122 -17.81 -13.38 -16.16
#